data_AF-A0AAI9IA42-F1
#
_entry.id   AF-A0AAI9IA42-F1
#
_cell.length_a   1.000
_cell.length_b   1.000
_cell.length_c   1.000
_cell.angle_alpha   90.00
_cell.angle_beta   90.00
_cell.angle_gamma   90.00
#
_symmetry.space_group_name_H-M   'P 1'
#
loop_
_entity.id
_entity.type
_entity.pdbx_description
1 polymer ?
#
loop_
_entity_poly.entity_id
_entity_poly.type
_entity_poly.pdbx_seq_one_letter_code
_entity_poly.pdbx_strand_id
1 'polypeptide(L)'
;MNATTITNPAVSYRAEGYAAKYFAKQPKQRDFVMLPPQALDRITFNTPDDGVLAGYLSVIRQHLGNGQRFAWVELDNELAGQFRGVPLVDILTCDDAGSLRRNMPNQEARRLCLSDYSEKLKSEPLWAASTDTGRAVKP
;
A
#
# COMPACT_ATOMS: atom_id res chain seq x y z
N MET A 1 -35.84 -67.33 -1.54
CA MET A 1 -34.76 -66.40 -1.14
C MET A 1 -34.75 -65.27 -2.14
N ASN A 2 -35.38 -64.13 -1.84
CA ASN A 2 -35.36 -62.93 -2.70
C ASN A 2 -34.91 -61.74 -1.84
N ALA A 3 -33.77 -61.16 -2.19
CA ALA A 3 -33.14 -60.07 -1.47
C ALA A 3 -33.85 -58.74 -1.77
N THR A 4 -34.17 -57.99 -0.71
CA THR A 4 -34.77 -56.66 -0.76
C THR A 4 -33.67 -55.62 -0.95
N THR A 5 -33.55 -55.04 -2.14
CA THR A 5 -32.62 -53.92 -2.42
C THR A 5 -33.30 -52.60 -2.06
N ILE A 6 -32.80 -51.92 -1.03
CA ILE A 6 -33.24 -50.58 -0.62
C ILE A 6 -32.53 -49.56 -1.52
N THR A 7 -33.26 -48.91 -2.43
CA THR A 7 -32.75 -47.84 -3.28
C THR A 7 -32.93 -46.50 -2.56
N ASN A 8 -31.85 -45.96 -1.99
CA ASN A 8 -31.81 -44.59 -1.47
C ASN A 8 -31.96 -43.58 -2.63
N PRO A 9 -32.90 -42.62 -2.59
CA PRO A 9 -32.90 -41.52 -3.56
C PRO A 9 -31.79 -40.54 -3.18
N ALA A 10 -30.65 -40.64 -3.88
CA ALA A 10 -29.60 -39.63 -3.83
C ALA A 10 -30.18 -38.29 -4.31
N VAL A 11 -30.18 -37.32 -3.40
CA VAL A 11 -30.64 -35.95 -3.61
C VAL A 11 -29.79 -35.31 -4.72
N SER A 12 -30.41 -35.09 -5.87
CA SER A 12 -29.87 -34.23 -6.93
C SER A 12 -30.09 -32.77 -6.54
N TYR A 13 -29.16 -32.20 -5.78
CA TYR A 13 -29.11 -30.75 -5.56
C TYR A 13 -28.45 -30.09 -6.77
N ARG A 14 -29.27 -29.40 -7.57
CA ARG A 14 -28.82 -28.48 -8.63
C ARG A 14 -27.80 -27.47 -8.07
N ALA A 15 -26.52 -27.69 -8.37
CA ALA A 15 -25.42 -26.81 -8.00
C ALA A 15 -25.37 -25.50 -8.80
N GLU A 16 -26.22 -25.34 -9.81
CA GLU A 16 -26.18 -24.23 -10.77
C GLU A 16 -26.67 -22.89 -10.19
N GLY A 17 -27.49 -22.92 -9.13
CA GLY A 17 -28.06 -21.71 -8.54
C GLY A 17 -27.18 -21.01 -7.50
N TYR A 18 -26.18 -21.70 -6.93
CA TYR A 18 -25.37 -21.15 -5.82
C TYR A 18 -24.14 -20.37 -6.28
N ALA A 19 -23.52 -20.71 -7.41
CA ALA A 19 -22.36 -19.98 -7.92
C ALA A 19 -22.74 -18.60 -8.48
N ALA A 20 -23.93 -18.46 -9.07
CA ALA A 20 -24.40 -17.23 -9.72
C ALA A 20 -24.43 -16.00 -8.78
N LYS A 21 -24.70 -16.22 -7.49
CA LYS A 21 -24.85 -15.17 -6.47
C LYS A 21 -23.51 -14.70 -5.86
N TYR A 22 -22.41 -15.37 -6.17
CA TYR A 22 -21.06 -15.00 -5.76
C TYR A 22 -20.13 -14.62 -6.90
N PHE A 23 -20.60 -14.57 -8.15
CA PHE A 23 -19.91 -13.79 -9.16
C PHE A 23 -20.08 -12.32 -8.76
N ALA A 24 -19.14 -11.86 -7.92
CA ALA A 24 -18.95 -10.47 -7.61
C ALA A 24 -18.98 -9.74 -8.96
N LYS A 25 -20.03 -8.93 -9.13
CA LYS A 25 -20.18 -8.03 -10.26
C LYS A 25 -18.83 -7.33 -10.38
N GLN A 26 -18.05 -7.66 -11.42
CA GLN A 26 -16.74 -7.07 -11.64
C GLN A 26 -16.94 -5.56 -11.49
N PRO A 27 -16.29 -4.91 -10.51
CA PRO A 27 -16.54 -3.49 -10.28
C PRO A 27 -16.27 -2.81 -11.61
N LYS A 28 -17.29 -2.12 -12.13
CA LYS A 28 -17.19 -1.39 -13.39
C LYS A 28 -15.93 -0.53 -13.29
N GLN A 29 -14.94 -0.80 -14.14
CA GLN A 29 -13.65 -0.14 -14.09
C GLN A 29 -13.90 1.38 -14.02
N ARG A 30 -13.42 1.99 -12.94
CA ARG A 30 -13.61 3.42 -12.70
C ARG A 30 -12.96 4.19 -13.83
N ASP A 31 -13.70 5.13 -14.41
CA ASP A 31 -13.12 6.08 -15.35
C ASP A 31 -12.29 7.11 -14.56
N PHE A 32 -10.98 6.89 -14.52
CA PHE A 32 -10.04 7.75 -13.82
C PHE A 32 -9.81 9.10 -14.52
N VAL A 33 -10.24 9.26 -15.77
CA VAL A 33 -10.25 10.58 -16.41
C VAL A 33 -11.35 11.43 -15.78
N MET A 34 -12.56 10.87 -15.62
CA MET A 34 -13.69 11.59 -15.04
C MET A 34 -13.61 11.69 -13.52
N LEU A 35 -13.15 10.64 -12.85
CA LEU A 35 -13.01 10.55 -11.41
C LEU A 35 -11.56 10.24 -11.05
N PRO A 36 -10.66 11.25 -11.07
CA PRO A 36 -9.25 11.04 -10.83
C PRO A 36 -8.97 10.48 -9.43
N PRO A 37 -7.94 9.64 -9.25
CA PRO A 37 -7.46 9.26 -7.93
C PRO A 37 -6.95 10.47 -7.13
N GLN A 38 -6.85 10.33 -5.82
CA GLN A 38 -6.31 11.33 -4.90
C GLN A 38 -4.84 11.07 -4.57
N ALA A 39 -4.15 12.10 -4.11
CA ALA A 39 -2.79 11.95 -3.61
C ALA A 39 -2.72 10.90 -2.48
N LEU A 40 -1.66 10.09 -2.50
CA LEU A 40 -1.40 8.91 -1.68
C LEU A 40 -2.32 7.70 -1.92
N ASP A 41 -3.20 7.75 -2.91
CA ASP A 41 -3.85 6.52 -3.37
C ASP A 41 -2.79 5.62 -4.01
N ARG A 42 -2.88 4.31 -3.75
CA ARG A 42 -2.07 3.32 -4.44
C ARG A 42 -2.79 2.92 -5.70
N ILE A 43 -2.09 3.04 -6.83
CA ILE A 43 -2.65 2.71 -8.14
C ILE A 43 -1.83 1.61 -8.81
N THR A 44 -2.46 0.92 -9.76
CA THR A 44 -1.77 0.01 -10.68
C THR A 44 -2.01 0.44 -12.12
N PHE A 45 -1.02 0.18 -12.98
CA PHE A 45 -1.06 0.54 -14.39
C PHE A 45 -0.16 -0.40 -15.20
N ASN A 46 -0.43 -0.51 -16.50
CA ASN A 46 0.42 -1.30 -17.39
C ASN A 46 1.55 -0.44 -17.97
N THR A 47 2.73 -1.01 -18.06
CA THR A 47 3.81 -0.55 -18.94
C THR A 47 4.04 -1.58 -20.04
N PRO A 48 4.40 -1.15 -21.27
CA PRO A 48 4.69 -2.07 -22.36
C PRO A 48 5.86 -3.02 -22.05
N ASP A 49 6.86 -2.51 -21.32
CA ASP A 49 8.13 -3.20 -21.12
C ASP A 49 8.16 -4.04 -19.83
N ASP A 50 7.48 -3.60 -18.76
CA ASP A 50 7.59 -4.22 -17.42
C ASP A 50 6.29 -4.88 -16.92
N GLY A 51 5.21 -4.81 -17.71
CA GLY A 51 3.91 -5.36 -17.34
C GLY A 51 3.17 -4.49 -16.33
N VAL A 52 2.52 -5.11 -15.33
CA VAL A 52 1.72 -4.36 -14.34
C VAL A 52 2.63 -3.81 -13.26
N LEU A 53 2.71 -2.48 -13.15
CA LEU A 53 3.39 -1.79 -12.07
C LEU A 53 2.40 -1.21 -11.05
N ALA A 54 2.91 -0.92 -9.86
CA ALA A 54 2.18 -0.30 -8.78
C ALA A 54 2.99 0.80 -8.09
N GLY A 55 2.29 1.79 -7.55
CA GLY A 55 2.91 2.87 -6.81
C GLY A 55 1.91 3.85 -6.22
N TYR A 56 2.43 4.85 -5.51
CA TYR A 56 1.62 5.87 -4.85
C TYR A 56 1.50 7.12 -5.71
N LEU A 57 0.27 7.60 -5.89
CA LEU A 57 0.01 8.85 -6.59
C LEU A 57 0.52 10.03 -5.74
N SER A 58 1.47 10.78 -6.26
CA SER A 58 1.91 12.04 -5.64
C SER A 58 0.99 13.19 -6.04
N VAL A 59 0.86 13.44 -7.35
CA VAL A 59 0.09 14.57 -7.88
C VAL A 59 -0.41 14.29 -9.29
N ILE A 60 -1.51 14.91 -9.69
CA ILE A 60 -1.99 14.90 -11.07
C ILE A 60 -1.61 16.23 -11.73
N ARG A 61 -0.94 16.18 -12.88
CA ARG A 61 -0.54 17.35 -13.65
C ARG A 61 -1.07 17.28 -15.07
N GLN A 62 -1.44 18.44 -15.60
CA GLN A 62 -1.81 18.57 -17.01
C GLN A 62 -0.55 18.85 -17.85
N HIS A 63 -0.40 18.15 -18.96
CA HIS A 63 0.65 18.41 -19.94
C HIS A 63 0.27 19.63 -20.79
N LEU A 64 1.21 20.57 -20.94
CA LEU A 64 0.94 21.90 -21.52
C LEU A 64 0.65 21.88 -23.02
N GLY A 65 1.14 20.87 -23.75
CA GLY A 65 0.97 20.81 -25.21
C GLY A 65 -0.37 20.26 -25.67
N ASN A 66 -0.79 19.13 -25.11
CA ASN A 66 -1.98 18.38 -25.55
C ASN A 66 -3.13 18.41 -24.53
N GLY A 67 -2.95 19.07 -23.38
CA GLY A 67 -3.97 19.16 -22.33
C GLY A 67 -4.24 17.84 -21.60
N GLN A 68 -3.51 16.77 -21.89
CA GLN A 68 -3.69 15.47 -21.25
C GLN A 68 -3.22 15.50 -19.80
N ARG A 69 -3.93 14.80 -18.90
CA ARG A 69 -3.55 14.70 -17.49
C ARG A 69 -2.78 13.42 -17.21
N PHE A 70 -1.74 13.55 -16.41
CA PHE A 70 -0.88 12.47 -15.97
C PHE A 70 -0.84 12.42 -14.45
N ALA A 71 -0.98 11.20 -13.92
CA ALA A 71 -0.64 10.85 -12.55
C ALA A 71 0.87 10.75 -12.42
N TRP A 72 1.48 11.51 -11.50
CA TRP A 72 2.88 11.36 -11.13
C TRP A 72 2.96 10.36 -10.00
N VAL A 73 3.48 9.17 -10.32
CA VAL A 73 3.46 8.00 -9.45
C VAL A 73 4.87 7.70 -8.98
N GLU A 74 5.05 7.58 -7.66
CA GLU A 74 6.25 7.02 -7.06
C GLU A 74 6.10 5.49 -7.04
N LEU A 75 7.02 4.79 -7.70
CA LEU A 75 6.92 3.34 -7.90
C LEU A 75 7.38 2.57 -6.65
N ASP A 76 6.68 1.46 -6.34
CA ASP A 76 7.00 0.63 -5.18
C ASP A 76 8.43 0.01 -5.25
N ASN A 77 8.95 -0.21 -6.46
CA ASN A 77 10.18 -0.97 -6.72
C ASN A 77 11.38 -0.10 -7.17
N GLU A 78 11.24 1.22 -7.19
CA GLU A 78 12.29 2.15 -7.65
C GLU A 78 12.86 2.97 -6.49
N LEU A 79 13.92 3.74 -6.74
CA LEU A 79 14.48 4.63 -5.74
C LEU A 79 13.46 5.71 -5.31
N ALA A 80 13.41 5.98 -4.00
CA ALA A 80 12.56 7.02 -3.45
C ALA A 80 12.81 8.38 -4.15
N GLY A 81 11.74 9.08 -4.48
CA GLY A 81 11.80 10.34 -5.24
C GLY A 81 11.88 10.18 -6.76
N GLN A 82 11.91 8.96 -7.30
CA GLN A 82 11.75 8.71 -8.73
C GLN A 82 10.26 8.57 -9.08
N PHE A 83 9.80 9.40 -10.02
CA PHE A 83 8.40 9.43 -10.42
C PHE A 83 8.24 9.07 -11.89
N ARG A 84 7.13 8.40 -12.21
CA ARG A 84 6.69 8.18 -13.58
C ARG A 84 5.35 8.87 -13.85
N GLY A 85 5.27 9.52 -15.01
CA GLY A 85 4.03 10.10 -15.50
C GLY A 85 3.18 9.04 -16.17
N VAL A 86 2.03 8.73 -15.58
CA VAL A 86 1.08 7.72 -16.07
C VAL A 86 -0.17 8.42 -16.60
N PRO A 87 -0.56 8.24 -17.86
CA PRO A 87 -1.85 8.72 -18.36
C PRO A 87 -3.00 8.22 -17.49
N LEU A 88 -3.97 9.08 -17.17
CA LEU A 88 -5.12 8.65 -16.35
C LEU A 88 -5.92 7.50 -17.01
N VAL A 89 -5.89 7.40 -18.34
CA VAL A 89 -6.54 6.31 -19.10
C VAL A 89 -5.87 4.95 -18.91
N ASP A 90 -4.60 4.91 -18.51
CA ASP A 90 -3.82 3.68 -18.37
C ASP A 90 -3.87 3.12 -16.94
N ILE A 91 -4.53 3.82 -16.02
CA ILE A 91 -4.73 3.37 -14.65
C ILE A 91 -5.76 2.23 -14.63
N LEU A 92 -5.37 1.11 -14.02
CA LEU A 92 -6.20 -0.09 -13.91
C LEU A 92 -7.00 -0.10 -12.61
N THR A 93 -6.33 0.15 -11.49
CA THR A 93 -6.94 0.12 -10.16
C THR A 93 -6.46 1.27 -9.29
N CYS A 94 -7.27 1.61 -8.29
CA CYS A 94 -7.00 2.58 -7.24
C CYS A 94 -7.58 2.02 -5.94
N ASP A 95 -6.85 2.16 -4.83
CA ASP A 95 -7.29 1.67 -3.53
C ASP A 95 -8.10 2.68 -2.70
N ASP A 96 -8.20 3.94 -3.15
CA ASP A 96 -8.93 5.04 -2.52
C ASP A 96 -8.55 5.31 -1.04
N ALA A 97 -7.39 4.82 -0.61
CA ALA A 97 -6.93 4.88 0.78
C ALA A 97 -5.99 6.07 1.06
N GLY A 98 -5.78 6.97 0.09
CA GLY A 98 -4.89 8.11 0.22
C GLY A 98 -5.33 9.09 1.31
N SER A 99 -6.64 9.28 1.50
CA SER A 99 -7.16 10.09 2.61
C SER A 99 -6.80 9.51 3.98
N LEU A 100 -6.84 8.18 4.13
CA LEU A 100 -6.44 7.49 5.36
C LEU A 100 -4.95 7.62 5.59
N ARG A 101 -4.13 7.47 4.54
CA ARG A 101 -2.66 7.62 4.61
C ARG A 101 -2.24 9.03 4.98
N ARG A 102 -2.87 10.06 4.42
CA ARG A 102 -2.59 11.47 4.75
C ARG A 102 -2.81 11.78 6.23
N ASN A 103 -3.81 11.14 6.84
CA ASN A 103 -4.19 11.38 8.23
C ASN A 103 -3.58 10.36 9.20
N MET A 104 -2.83 9.37 8.71
CA MET A 104 -2.19 8.39 9.57
C MET A 104 -1.03 9.07 10.31
N PRO A 105 -0.99 9.02 11.65
CA PRO A 105 0.11 9.60 12.41
C PRO A 105 1.39 8.84 12.06
N ASN A 106 2.31 9.50 11.36
CA ASN A 106 3.61 8.93 11.04
C ASN A 106 4.39 8.72 12.35
N GLN A 107 4.60 7.45 12.73
CA GLN A 107 5.36 7.11 13.94
C GLN A 107 6.81 7.60 13.88
N GLU A 108 7.41 7.69 12.69
CA GLU A 108 8.74 8.27 12.50
C GLU A 108 8.72 9.80 12.66
N ALA A 109 7.66 10.50 12.21
CA ALA A 109 7.51 11.94 12.46
C ALA A 109 7.31 12.26 13.94
N ARG A 110 6.66 11.37 14.71
CA ARG A 110 6.60 11.46 16.17
C ARG A 110 8.01 11.39 16.76
N ARG A 111 8.83 10.44 16.33
CA ARG A 111 10.24 10.31 16.76
C ARG A 111 11.13 11.52 16.41
N LEU A 112 10.78 12.28 15.39
CA LEU A 112 11.48 13.52 15.00
C LEU A 112 11.05 14.73 15.83
N CYS A 113 10.07 14.59 16.72
CA CYS A 113 9.69 15.64 17.64
C CYS A 113 10.78 15.82 18.71
N LEU A 114 11.22 17.06 18.91
CA LEU A 114 12.23 17.40 19.94
C LEU A 114 11.82 16.95 21.35
N SER A 115 10.52 16.84 21.62
CA SER A 115 9.95 16.28 22.86
C SER A 115 10.38 14.83 23.09
N ASP A 116 10.41 14.01 22.05
CA ASP A 116 10.71 12.56 22.14
C ASP A 116 12.21 12.34 22.36
N TYR A 117 13.06 13.26 21.88
CA TYR A 117 14.50 13.27 22.21
C TYR A 117 14.76 13.69 23.67
N SER A 118 13.94 14.60 24.24
CA SER A 118 14.07 15.02 25.64
C SER A 118 13.82 13.87 26.62
N GLU A 119 12.89 12.96 26.29
CA GLU A 119 12.61 11.78 27.11
C GLU A 119 13.76 10.77 27.07
N LYS A 120 14.40 10.57 25.91
CA LYS A 120 15.60 9.71 25.80
C LYS A 120 16.77 10.22 26.65
N LEU A 121 17.03 11.54 26.66
CA LEU A 121 18.11 12.13 27.46
C LEU A 121 17.88 12.05 28.97
N LYS A 122 16.62 11.97 29.42
CA LYS A 122 16.29 11.81 30.85
C LYS A 122 16.45 10.36 31.34
N SER A 123 16.61 9.41 30.42
CA SER A 123 16.64 7.98 30.72
C SER A 123 18.04 7.36 30.69
N GLU A 124 19.06 8.09 30.25
CA GLU A 124 20.46 7.63 30.24
C GLU A 124 21.21 8.12 31.49
N PRO A 125 21.58 7.23 32.43
CA PRO A 125 22.46 7.59 33.53
C PRO A 125 23.88 7.82 33.01
N LEU A 126 24.45 9.00 33.26
CA LEU A 126 25.84 9.37 32.94
C LEU A 126 26.89 8.63 33.82
N TRP A 127 26.89 7.30 33.87
CA TRP A 127 27.94 6.52 34.54
C TRP A 127 28.57 5.45 33.65
N ALA A 128 28.74 5.70 32.35
CA ALA A 128 29.50 4.80 31.51
C ALA A 128 30.65 5.53 30.82
N ALA A 129 31.71 5.82 31.58
CA ALA A 129 33.12 5.74 31.16
C ALA A 129 34.05 6.45 32.16
N SER A 130 34.48 5.75 33.20
CA SER A 130 35.80 6.03 33.79
C SER A 130 36.35 4.75 34.40
N THR A 131 37.00 3.94 33.57
CA THR A 131 38.01 2.99 34.02
C THR A 131 39.35 3.52 33.56
N ASP A 132 39.82 4.59 34.22
CA ASP A 132 41.22 4.97 34.14
C ASP A 132 41.96 4.20 35.26
N THR A 133 42.60 3.10 34.88
CA THR A 133 43.54 2.38 35.74
C THR A 133 44.83 3.19 35.86
N GLY A 134 44.80 4.21 36.70
CA GLY A 134 45.97 4.98 37.11
C GLY A 134 46.92 4.15 37.97
N ARG A 135 48.10 3.86 37.43
CA ARG A 135 49.22 3.17 38.08
C ARG A 135 49.72 3.98 39.29
N ALA A 136 49.70 3.37 40.48
CA ALA A 136 50.27 3.96 41.68
C ALA A 136 51.80 4.01 41.61
N VAL A 137 52.38 5.20 41.82
CA VAL A 137 53.79 5.38 42.17
C VAL A 137 53.85 5.59 43.68
N LYS A 138 54.60 4.71 44.35
CA LYS A 138 54.84 4.71 45.81
C LYS A 138 55.89 5.77 46.20
N PRO A 139 55.90 6.20 47.48
CA PRO A 139 56.36 7.52 47.93
C PRO A 139 57.85 7.80 47.71
#